data_AF-A0A672G832-F1
#
_entry.id   AF-A0A672G832-F1
#
_cell.length_a   1.000
_cell.length_b   1.000
_cell.length_c   1.000
_cell.angle_alpha   90.00
_cell.angle_beta   90.00
_cell.angle_gamma   90.00
#
_symmetry.space_group_name_H-M   'P 1'
#
loop_
_entity.id
_entity.type
_entity.pdbx_description
1 polymer ?
#
loop_
_entity_poly.entity_id
_entity_poly.type
_entity_poly.pdbx_seq_one_letter_code
_entity_poly.pdbx_strand_id
1 'polypeptide(L)'
;MTDANLGHRLRRAEVENPDMPRGLSCLASPEGADGRYETPPASELQRLMWTKAGSSNHLDEVQPRIYIGDMYAAKDKRTLQAHLITHVLNAADGKVFVHCAMGISRSATLVLAFLMIKEGLTLVEALEAVRRHRNILPNAGFLRQLCHLDSNLALQRRT
;
A
#
# COMPACT_ATOMS: atom_id res chain seq x y z
N MET A 1 1.32 -22.07 42.47
CA MET A 1 -0.04 -21.56 42.71
C MET A 1 -0.04 -20.05 42.45
N THR A 2 -0.73 -19.44 41.47
CA THR A 2 -1.30 -19.90 40.16
C THR A 2 -2.08 -18.73 39.51
N ASP A 3 -2.09 -18.44 38.19
CA ASP A 3 -1.14 -18.81 37.12
C ASP A 3 -1.36 -17.98 35.80
N ALA A 4 -0.57 -18.27 34.75
CA ALA A 4 -0.65 -17.94 33.30
C ALA A 4 -1.64 -16.88 32.71
N ASN A 5 -1.15 -16.05 31.74
CA ASN A 5 -1.56 -16.06 30.31
C ASN A 5 -0.77 -15.11 29.34
N LEU A 6 -1.09 -15.09 28.03
CA LEU A 6 -0.24 -14.67 26.88
C LEU A 6 -0.99 -13.86 25.76
N GLY A 7 -0.38 -12.88 25.04
CA GLY A 7 -1.01 -12.22 23.84
C GLY A 7 -0.29 -11.01 23.14
N HIS A 8 -0.55 -10.75 21.82
CA HIS A 8 0.15 -9.82 20.85
C HIS A 8 -0.71 -9.53 19.55
N ARG A 9 -0.47 -8.64 18.54
CA ARG A 9 0.53 -7.56 18.18
C ARG A 9 -0.02 -6.36 17.28
N LEU A 10 0.43 -6.14 16.01
CA LEU A 10 0.34 -4.90 15.13
C LEU A 10 0.55 -5.27 13.60
N ARG A 11 0.40 -4.50 12.48
CA ARG A 11 -0.08 -3.13 12.01
C ARG A 11 -0.17 -3.07 10.42
N ARG A 12 -0.75 -2.01 9.81
CA ARG A 12 -0.63 -1.47 8.38
C ARG A 12 -1.56 -1.99 7.24
N ALA A 13 -1.44 -1.43 6.01
CA ALA A 13 -2.35 -1.53 4.81
C ALA A 13 -1.64 -2.15 3.54
N GLU A 14 -1.89 -1.91 2.22
CA GLU A 14 -2.50 -0.83 1.39
C GLU A 14 -2.66 -1.28 -0.14
N VAL A 15 -2.94 -0.38 -1.12
CA VAL A 15 -2.81 -0.49 -2.64
C VAL A 15 -4.04 -0.89 -3.54
N GLU A 16 -4.13 -0.30 -4.77
CA GLU A 16 -5.06 -0.62 -5.90
C GLU A 16 -4.58 -1.79 -6.81
N ASN A 17 -5.48 -2.49 -7.51
CA ASN A 17 -5.12 -3.60 -8.43
C ASN A 17 -5.97 -3.67 -9.73
N PRO A 18 -5.41 -4.10 -10.88
CA PRO A 18 -6.04 -3.98 -12.20
C PRO A 18 -7.00 -5.13 -12.59
N ASP A 19 -7.25 -6.10 -11.71
CA ASP A 19 -7.93 -7.37 -12.01
C ASP A 19 -9.47 -7.27 -12.13
N MET A 20 -10.04 -6.11 -12.48
CA MET A 20 -11.50 -5.92 -12.49
C MET A 20 -12.20 -6.91 -13.43
N PRO A 21 -13.01 -7.86 -12.93
CA PRO A 21 -13.47 -8.98 -13.74
C PRO A 21 -14.62 -8.57 -14.67
N ARG A 22 -14.45 -8.82 -15.96
CA ARG A 22 -15.54 -8.69 -16.94
C ARG A 22 -16.44 -9.92 -16.90
N GLY A 23 -17.75 -9.70 -16.78
CA GLY A 23 -18.75 -10.77 -16.99
C GLY A 23 -19.42 -11.33 -15.74
N LEU A 24 -19.79 -10.48 -14.77
CA LEU A 24 -20.78 -10.82 -13.75
C LEU A 24 -22.03 -9.94 -13.92
N SER A 25 -22.88 -10.32 -14.88
CA SER A 25 -24.31 -10.02 -14.80
C SER A 25 -24.91 -10.74 -13.59
N CYS A 26 -25.80 -10.07 -12.85
CA CYS A 26 -26.61 -10.64 -11.76
C CYS A 26 -25.94 -11.73 -10.91
N LEU A 27 -25.13 -11.32 -9.94
CA LEU A 27 -24.93 -12.15 -8.74
C LEU A 27 -26.21 -12.05 -7.91
N ALA A 28 -26.94 -13.17 -7.82
CA ALA A 28 -28.00 -13.35 -6.84
C ALA A 28 -27.38 -13.40 -5.43
N SER A 29 -28.20 -13.16 -4.40
CA SER A 29 -27.73 -13.02 -3.01
C SER A 29 -26.86 -14.19 -2.55
N PRO A 30 -25.77 -13.95 -1.79
CA PRO A 30 -24.84 -14.97 -1.33
C PRO A 30 -25.41 -15.76 -0.13
N GLU A 31 -26.48 -16.49 -0.37
CA GLU A 31 -27.02 -17.51 0.54
C GLU A 31 -26.72 -18.88 -0.07
N GLY A 32 -25.93 -19.70 0.63
CA GLY A 32 -25.79 -21.12 0.28
C GLY A 32 -27.13 -21.85 0.47
N ALA A 33 -27.25 -23.07 -0.07
CA ALA A 33 -28.51 -23.84 -0.06
C ALA A 33 -29.09 -24.19 1.34
N ASP A 34 -28.35 -23.89 2.42
CA ASP A 34 -28.73 -24.04 3.84
C ASP A 34 -28.75 -22.67 4.57
N GLY A 35 -28.91 -21.55 3.85
CA GLY A 35 -28.91 -20.19 4.41
C GLY A 35 -27.57 -19.74 5.00
N ARG A 36 -26.48 -20.48 4.75
CA ARG A 36 -25.14 -20.17 5.26
C ARG A 36 -24.44 -19.18 4.35
N TYR A 37 -23.70 -18.25 4.96
CA TYR A 37 -22.74 -17.41 4.24
C TYR A 37 -21.55 -18.24 3.77
N GLU A 38 -21.27 -18.19 2.46
CA GLU A 38 -20.02 -18.63 1.87
C GLU A 38 -19.26 -17.39 1.36
N THR A 39 -17.94 -17.33 1.58
CA THR A 39 -17.14 -16.17 1.18
C THR A 39 -17.06 -16.07 -0.35
N PRO A 40 -17.53 -14.97 -0.97
CA PRO A 40 -17.47 -14.80 -2.41
C PRO A 40 -16.03 -14.84 -2.97
N PRO A 41 -15.84 -15.24 -4.24
CA PRO A 41 -14.54 -15.17 -4.89
C PRO A 41 -14.05 -13.71 -4.95
N ALA A 42 -12.72 -13.52 -4.93
CA ALA A 42 -12.12 -12.17 -4.88
C ALA A 42 -12.59 -11.22 -6.00
N SER A 43 -12.91 -11.78 -7.16
CA SER A 43 -13.53 -11.11 -8.31
C SER A 43 -14.86 -10.43 -7.97
N GLU A 44 -15.73 -11.10 -7.20
CA GLU A 44 -17.01 -10.56 -6.76
C GLU A 44 -16.82 -9.47 -5.69
N LEU A 45 -15.90 -9.69 -4.74
CA LEU A 45 -15.57 -8.71 -3.71
C LEU A 45 -15.01 -7.41 -4.30
N GLN A 46 -14.15 -7.49 -5.32
CA GLN A 46 -13.66 -6.34 -6.08
C GLN A 46 -14.81 -5.59 -6.78
N ARG A 47 -15.76 -6.31 -7.38
CA ARG A 47 -16.93 -5.71 -8.04
C ARG A 47 -17.84 -4.99 -7.03
N LEU A 48 -18.02 -5.56 -5.83
CA LEU A 48 -18.79 -4.96 -4.74
C LEU A 48 -18.14 -3.68 -4.19
N MET A 49 -16.81 -3.64 -4.07
CA MET A 49 -16.07 -2.43 -3.70
C MET A 49 -16.21 -1.30 -4.74
N TRP A 50 -16.41 -1.64 -6.02
CA TRP A 50 -16.53 -0.66 -7.11
C TRP A 50 -17.93 -0.03 -7.21
N THR A 51 -18.97 -0.68 -6.67
CA THR A 51 -20.32 -0.11 -6.57
C THR A 51 -20.40 0.86 -5.39
N LYS A 52 -20.11 2.15 -5.63
CA LYS A 52 -19.99 3.18 -4.58
C LYS A 52 -21.22 3.24 -3.65
N ALA A 53 -21.02 2.83 -2.40
CA ALA A 53 -21.93 3.08 -1.29
C ALA A 53 -21.12 3.65 -0.12
N GLY A 54 -21.28 4.96 0.15
CA GLY A 54 -20.57 5.65 1.23
C GLY A 54 -20.38 7.14 0.98
N SER A 55 -20.14 7.86 2.07
CA SER A 55 -19.64 9.23 2.10
C SER A 55 -18.19 9.30 1.58
N SER A 56 -17.61 10.50 1.60
CA SER A 56 -16.21 10.73 1.25
C SER A 56 -15.68 11.88 2.12
N ASN A 57 -15.96 11.80 3.43
CA ASN A 57 -15.54 12.81 4.40
C ASN A 57 -14.09 12.55 4.83
N HIS A 58 -13.48 13.52 5.50
CA HIS A 58 -12.15 13.33 6.11
C HIS A 58 -12.17 12.31 7.26
N LEU A 59 -13.33 12.06 7.87
CA LEU A 59 -13.56 11.08 8.93
C LEU A 59 -14.98 10.52 8.78
N ASP A 60 -15.11 9.20 8.64
CA ASP A 60 -16.39 8.49 8.52
C ASP A 60 -16.44 7.32 9.53
N GLU A 61 -17.57 7.15 10.23
CA GLU A 61 -17.79 6.04 11.16
C GLU A 61 -18.25 4.80 10.40
N VAL A 62 -17.39 3.78 10.27
CA VAL A 62 -17.65 2.59 9.46
C VAL A 62 -18.23 1.42 10.26
N GLN A 63 -18.01 1.44 11.58
CA GLN A 63 -18.63 0.57 12.58
C GLN A 63 -18.71 1.34 13.91
N PRO A 64 -19.59 0.97 14.87
CA PRO A 64 -19.76 1.71 16.12
C PRO A 64 -18.47 1.92 16.93
N ARG A 65 -18.01 3.17 16.99
CA ARG A 65 -16.73 3.67 17.55
C ARG A 65 -15.47 3.27 16.77
N ILE A 66 -15.60 2.89 15.50
CA ILE A 66 -14.51 2.61 14.57
C ILE A 66 -14.64 3.57 13.38
N TYR A 67 -13.69 4.49 13.30
CA TYR A 67 -13.63 5.49 12.25
C TYR A 67 -12.51 5.18 11.26
N ILE A 68 -12.79 5.36 9.97
CA ILE A 68 -11.75 5.51 8.94
C ILE A 68 -11.65 7.00 8.64
N GLY A 69 -10.42 7.52 8.61
CA GLY A 69 -10.18 8.93 8.34
C GLY A 69 -8.80 9.17 7.73
N ASP A 70 -8.68 10.31 7.08
CA ASP A 70 -7.51 10.70 6.31
C ASP A 70 -6.51 11.55 7.12
N MET A 71 -5.52 12.13 6.42
CA MET A 71 -4.51 13.00 7.02
C MET A 71 -5.10 14.29 7.63
N TYR A 72 -6.23 14.81 7.13
CA TYR A 72 -6.85 16.02 7.68
C TYR A 72 -7.52 15.70 9.02
N ALA A 73 -8.32 14.64 9.08
CA ALA A 73 -8.91 14.20 10.35
C ALA A 73 -7.85 13.78 11.38
N ALA A 74 -6.78 13.09 10.95
CA ALA A 74 -5.67 12.72 11.83
C ALA A 74 -4.86 13.93 12.38
N LYS A 75 -5.02 15.13 11.79
CA LYS A 75 -4.38 16.38 12.23
C LYS A 75 -5.33 17.30 13.00
N ASP A 76 -6.63 17.29 12.71
CA ASP A 76 -7.58 18.12 13.44
C ASP A 76 -7.93 17.54 14.82
N LYS A 77 -7.17 18.01 15.82
CA LYS A 77 -7.42 17.73 17.24
C LYS A 77 -8.84 18.07 17.69
N ARG A 78 -9.52 19.06 17.09
CA ARG A 78 -10.88 19.43 17.49
C ARG A 78 -11.89 18.37 17.06
N THR A 79 -11.83 17.93 15.80
CA THR A 79 -12.64 16.81 15.31
C THR A 79 -12.36 15.53 16.09
N LEU A 80 -11.08 15.18 16.32
CA LEU A 80 -10.73 14.00 17.13
C LEU A 80 -11.28 14.09 18.57
N GLN A 81 -11.24 15.26 19.20
CA GLN A 81 -11.82 15.49 20.53
C GLN A 81 -13.35 15.46 20.53
N ALA A 82 -14.01 16.03 19.52
CA ALA A 82 -15.47 16.03 19.39
C ALA A 82 -16.04 14.62 19.21
N HIS A 83 -15.36 13.75 18.45
CA HIS A 83 -15.70 12.33 18.31
C HIS A 83 -15.16 11.44 19.46
N LEU A 84 -14.57 12.04 20.51
CA LEU A 84 -13.99 11.35 21.68
C LEU A 84 -12.97 10.26 21.30
N ILE A 85 -12.22 10.47 20.21
CA ILE A 85 -11.24 9.50 19.69
C ILE A 85 -10.03 9.44 20.64
N THR A 86 -9.94 8.34 21.38
CA THR A 86 -8.89 8.10 22.38
C THR A 86 -7.57 7.57 21.81
N HIS A 87 -7.61 6.97 20.61
CA HIS A 87 -6.47 6.29 19.99
C HIS A 87 -6.44 6.51 18.47
N VAL A 88 -5.26 6.76 17.90
CA VAL A 88 -5.06 6.99 16.46
C VAL A 88 -3.98 6.04 15.92
N LEU A 89 -4.26 5.34 14.82
CA LEU A 89 -3.38 4.33 14.24
C LEU A 89 -2.87 4.75 12.85
N ASN A 90 -1.70 5.42 12.78
CA ASN A 90 -1.11 5.81 11.50
C ASN A 90 -0.64 4.57 10.68
N ALA A 91 -1.38 4.26 9.62
CA ALA A 91 -1.14 3.12 8.73
C ALA A 91 0.03 3.28 7.73
N ALA A 92 0.61 4.48 7.54
CA ALA A 92 1.54 4.77 6.43
C ALA A 92 3.06 4.79 6.77
N ASP A 93 3.42 4.95 8.05
CA ASP A 93 4.79 5.29 8.50
C ASP A 93 5.70 4.08 8.90
N GLY A 94 6.42 3.43 7.97
CA GLY A 94 7.34 2.33 8.37
C GLY A 94 8.21 1.65 7.31
N LYS A 95 9.10 0.74 7.78
CA LYS A 95 10.10 0.01 6.97
C LYS A 95 9.46 -0.83 5.85
N VAL A 96 10.04 -0.76 4.65
CA VAL A 96 9.60 -1.49 3.45
C VAL A 96 10.64 -2.56 3.06
N PHE A 97 10.18 -3.69 2.50
CA PHE A 97 11.02 -4.75 1.94
C PHE A 97 10.65 -5.00 0.47
N VAL A 98 11.63 -4.99 -0.44
CA VAL A 98 11.44 -5.14 -1.89
C VAL A 98 12.27 -6.31 -2.39
N HIS A 99 11.62 -7.35 -2.93
CA HIS A 99 12.29 -8.61 -3.29
C HIS A 99 12.00 -9.08 -4.72
N CYS A 100 12.84 -10.00 -5.18
CA CYS A 100 12.60 -10.88 -6.31
C CYS A 100 13.32 -12.20 -6.03
N ALA A 101 13.46 -13.12 -7.00
CA ALA A 101 14.11 -14.42 -6.80
C ALA A 101 15.44 -14.38 -6.01
N MET A 102 16.42 -13.58 -6.46
CA MET A 102 17.73 -13.43 -5.77
C MET A 102 17.93 -12.05 -5.10
N GLY A 103 16.99 -11.12 -5.27
CA GLY A 103 17.16 -9.72 -4.86
C GLY A 103 18.34 -8.97 -5.53
N ILE A 104 18.83 -9.43 -6.67
CA ILE A 104 20.00 -8.87 -7.38
C ILE A 104 19.61 -7.91 -8.51
N SER A 105 18.50 -8.18 -9.21
CA SER A 105 18.20 -7.53 -10.50
C SER A 105 16.84 -6.79 -10.51
N ARG A 106 15.71 -7.52 -10.53
CA ARG A 106 14.36 -6.93 -10.58
C ARG A 106 14.06 -5.97 -9.43
N SER A 107 14.17 -6.43 -8.18
CA SER A 107 13.91 -5.57 -7.01
C SER A 107 14.97 -4.49 -6.81
N ALA A 108 16.23 -4.77 -7.15
CA ALA A 108 17.29 -3.76 -7.15
C ALA A 108 16.95 -2.60 -8.10
N THR A 109 16.44 -2.90 -9.30
CA THR A 109 15.98 -1.89 -10.27
C THR A 109 14.87 -1.02 -9.69
N LEU A 110 13.89 -1.62 -8.99
CA LEU A 110 12.80 -0.87 -8.34
C LEU A 110 13.31 0.01 -7.19
N VAL A 111 14.26 -0.47 -6.38
CA VAL A 111 14.88 0.32 -5.31
C VAL A 111 15.72 1.46 -5.88
N LEU A 112 16.51 1.23 -6.93
CA LEU A 112 17.28 2.29 -7.60
C LEU A 112 16.34 3.38 -8.14
N ALA A 113 15.29 3.00 -8.88
CA ALA A 113 14.30 3.94 -9.38
C ALA A 113 13.58 4.70 -8.25
N PHE A 114 13.24 4.01 -7.15
CA PHE A 114 12.66 4.66 -5.95
C PHE A 114 13.60 5.73 -5.39
N LEU A 115 14.88 5.43 -5.19
CA LEU A 115 15.86 6.40 -4.67
C LEU A 115 16.03 7.59 -5.62
N MET A 116 16.12 7.35 -6.93
CA MET A 116 16.23 8.42 -7.94
C MET A 116 15.00 9.35 -7.97
N ILE A 117 13.80 8.79 -7.77
CA ILE A 117 12.52 9.51 -7.86
C ILE A 117 12.13 10.18 -6.52
N LYS A 118 12.43 9.56 -5.38
CA LYS A 118 11.96 10.01 -4.05
C LYS A 118 13.04 10.66 -3.18
N GLU A 119 14.31 10.28 -3.36
CA GLU A 119 15.45 10.88 -2.64
C GLU A 119 16.27 11.82 -3.56
N GLY A 120 15.88 11.97 -4.83
CA GLY A 120 16.48 12.93 -5.76
C GLY A 120 17.85 12.54 -6.31
N LEU A 121 18.33 11.34 -6.02
CA LEU A 121 19.64 10.85 -6.48
C LEU A 121 19.72 10.73 -8.00
N THR A 122 20.91 10.88 -8.57
CA THR A 122 21.22 10.35 -9.91
C THR A 122 21.30 8.82 -9.88
N LEU A 123 21.29 8.19 -11.06
CA LEU A 123 21.50 6.74 -11.18
C LEU A 123 22.84 6.29 -10.58
N VAL A 124 23.89 7.10 -10.67
CA VAL A 124 25.21 6.78 -10.11
C VAL A 124 25.15 6.76 -8.58
N GLU A 125 24.62 7.82 -7.97
CA GLU A 125 24.48 7.93 -6.51
C GLU A 125 23.55 6.85 -5.95
N ALA A 126 22.45 6.53 -6.64
CA ALA A 126 21.55 5.43 -6.26
C ALA A 126 22.25 4.07 -6.35
N LEU A 127 23.04 3.82 -7.40
CA LEU A 127 23.85 2.61 -7.54
C LEU A 127 24.86 2.48 -6.41
N GLU A 128 25.56 3.55 -6.04
CA GLU A 128 26.51 3.55 -4.93
C GLU A 128 25.82 3.37 -3.58
N ALA A 129 24.69 4.02 -3.34
CA ALA A 129 23.89 3.89 -2.13
C ALA A 129 23.44 2.44 -1.90
N VAL A 130 22.95 1.74 -2.92
CA VAL A 130 22.55 0.33 -2.80
C VAL A 130 23.77 -0.59 -2.74
N ARG A 131 24.79 -0.39 -3.59
CA ARG A 131 25.98 -1.28 -3.66
C ARG A 131 26.84 -1.28 -2.40
N ARG A 132 26.84 -0.20 -1.60
CA ARG A 132 27.45 -0.19 -0.26
C ARG A 132 26.84 -1.21 0.72
N HIS A 133 25.63 -1.69 0.46
CA HIS A 133 24.87 -2.56 1.37
C HIS A 133 24.48 -3.91 0.76
N ARG A 134 24.41 -4.02 -0.58
CA ARG A 134 24.03 -5.25 -1.28
C ARG A 134 24.68 -5.36 -2.66
N ASN A 135 25.25 -6.53 -2.95
CA ASN A 135 25.65 -6.89 -4.31
C ASN A 135 24.42 -6.96 -5.23
N ILE A 136 24.32 -6.02 -6.16
CA ILE A 136 23.24 -5.90 -7.13
C ILE A 136 23.79 -5.85 -8.56
N LEU A 137 22.99 -6.37 -9.50
CA LEU A 137 23.27 -6.39 -10.93
C LEU A 137 21.94 -6.36 -11.72
N PRO A 138 21.35 -5.17 -11.91
CA PRO A 138 20.30 -4.96 -12.91
C PRO A 138 20.77 -5.44 -14.29
N ASN A 139 19.90 -6.10 -15.06
CA ASN A 139 20.28 -6.53 -16.41
C ASN A 139 20.39 -5.33 -17.36
N ALA A 140 21.04 -5.52 -18.52
CA ALA A 140 21.28 -4.44 -19.48
C ALA A 140 20.00 -3.74 -20.00
N GLY A 141 18.84 -4.41 -20.00
CA GLY A 141 17.55 -3.78 -20.31
C GLY A 141 17.08 -2.84 -19.21
N PHE A 142 17.14 -3.28 -17.95
CA PHE A 142 16.84 -2.47 -16.78
C PHE A 142 17.82 -1.29 -16.63
N LEU A 143 19.12 -1.49 -16.91
CA LEU A 143 20.09 -0.40 -16.92
C LEU A 143 19.76 0.66 -17.97
N ARG A 144 19.38 0.27 -19.21
CA ARG A 144 18.91 1.24 -20.22
C ARG A 144 17.66 2.00 -19.79
N GLN A 145 16.70 1.33 -19.16
CA GLN A 145 15.48 1.96 -18.63
C GLN A 145 15.83 2.95 -17.50
N LEU A 146 16.76 2.60 -16.60
CA LEU A 146 17.25 3.48 -15.56
C LEU A 146 18.02 4.69 -16.12
N CYS A 147 18.88 4.53 -17.15
CA CYS A 147 19.56 5.67 -17.79
C CYS A 147 18.58 6.63 -18.47
N HIS A 148 17.49 6.11 -19.06
CA HIS A 148 16.43 6.93 -19.63
C HIS A 148 15.66 7.68 -18.53
N LEU A 149 15.32 7.01 -17.42
CA LEU A 149 14.74 7.65 -16.24
C LEU A 149 15.65 8.77 -15.69
N ASP A 150 16.95 8.50 -15.52
CA ASP A 150 17.94 9.47 -15.04
C ASP A 150 18.01 10.71 -15.95
N SER A 151 18.00 10.49 -17.27
CA SER A 151 17.97 11.56 -18.28
C SER A 151 16.71 12.42 -18.17
N ASN A 152 15.54 11.78 -17.99
CA ASN A 152 14.26 12.47 -17.86
C ASN A 152 14.16 13.26 -16.54
N LEU A 153 14.63 12.67 -15.42
CA LEU A 153 14.70 13.33 -14.13
C LEU A 153 15.70 14.51 -14.15
N ALA A 154 16.83 14.36 -14.83
CA ALA A 154 17.82 15.44 -15.00
C ALA A 154 17.32 16.61 -15.84
N LEU A 155 16.32 16.41 -16.71
CA LEU A 155 15.58 17.50 -17.37
C LEU A 155 14.55 18.13 -16.42
N GLN A 156 13.75 17.32 -15.72
CA GLN A 156 12.74 17.79 -14.75
C GLN A 156 13.33 18.56 -13.56
N ARG A 157 14.60 18.31 -13.20
CA ARG A 157 15.33 19.05 -12.16
C ARG A 157 15.86 20.42 -12.62
N ARG A 158 15.64 20.81 -13.88
CA ARG A 158 16.10 22.09 -14.47
C ARG A 158 14.96 23.06 -14.81
N THR A 159 13.72 22.68 -14.53
CA THR A 159 12.48 23.40 -14.85
C THR A 159 11.74 23.76 -13.57
#